data_AF-A0A959U1E7-F1
#
_entry.id   AF-A0A959U1E7-F1
#
_cell.length_a   1.000
_cell.length_b   1.000
_cell.length_c   1.000
_cell.angle_alpha   90.00
_cell.angle_beta   90.00
_cell.angle_gamma   90.00
#
_symmetry.space_group_name_H-M   'P 1'
#
loop_
_entity.id
_entity.type
_entity.pdbx_description
1 polymer ?
#
loop_
_entity_poly.entity_id
_entity_poly.type
_entity_poly.pdbx_seq_one_letter_code
_entity_poly.pdbx_strand_id
1 'polypeptide(L)'
;MWPRFMLAFGLSLVLKLLHLPYHTIVLLVVIGVWAATAIWGIIRAPETPGPWYGASLASWSLALLAIMKLWAFSTTLLLTAFVVSGIASYYVLRIRPMPRSGLLVLGVYAGVILLFQARPVSERYYATALMLSLERDSDPWTWDKYSYFLKHEERIEEALQANDRAMRAAQAGGAEHVMSELGAHRAIIRLHDWPAYTPLPHGP
;
A
#
# COMPACT_ATOMS: atom_id res chain seq x y z
N MET A 1 -14.43 19.72 -7.10
CA MET A 1 -12.96 19.77 -6.92
C MET A 1 -12.37 18.39 -6.66
N TRP A 2 -12.96 17.60 -5.75
CA TRP A 2 -12.48 16.26 -5.36
C TRP A 2 -12.30 15.21 -6.47
N PRO A 3 -13.12 15.16 -7.54
CA PRO A 3 -12.94 14.18 -8.61
C PRO A 3 -11.55 14.26 -9.26
N ARG A 4 -10.96 15.45 -9.36
CA ARG A 4 -9.63 15.65 -9.95
C ARG A 4 -8.54 15.01 -9.09
N PHE A 5 -8.64 15.12 -7.77
CA PHE A 5 -7.70 14.48 -6.85
C PHE A 5 -7.85 12.96 -6.84
N MET A 6 -9.10 12.44 -6.91
CA MET A 6 -9.34 11.00 -7.03
C MET A 6 -8.76 10.42 -8.32
N LEU A 7 -8.91 11.13 -9.45
CA LEU A 7 -8.30 10.74 -10.72
C LEU A 7 -6.77 10.79 -10.67
N ALA A 8 -6.20 11.87 -10.13
CA ALA A 8 -4.74 11.99 -9.97
C ALA A 8 -4.18 10.90 -9.06
N PHE A 9 -4.88 10.59 -7.97
CA PHE A 9 -4.53 9.50 -7.05
C PHE A 9 -4.63 8.14 -7.76
N GLY A 10 -5.71 7.89 -8.49
CA GLY A 10 -5.89 6.66 -9.27
C GLY A 10 -4.80 6.47 -10.32
N LEU A 11 -4.43 7.51 -11.06
CA LEU A 11 -3.33 7.46 -12.01
C LEU A 11 -1.99 7.17 -11.31
N SER A 12 -1.75 7.84 -10.18
CA SER A 12 -0.52 7.63 -9.39
C SER A 12 -0.46 6.22 -8.78
N LEU A 13 -1.60 5.63 -8.43
CA LEU A 13 -1.71 4.23 -8.03
C LEU A 13 -1.34 3.27 -9.16
N VAL A 14 -1.79 3.54 -10.39
CA VAL A 14 -1.39 2.75 -11.56
C VAL A 14 0.14 2.81 -11.73
N LEU A 15 0.75 4.00 -11.64
CA LEU A 15 2.22 4.13 -11.68
C LEU A 15 2.90 3.33 -10.56
N LYS A 16 2.32 3.29 -9.37
CA LYS A 16 2.83 2.50 -8.22
C LYS A 16 2.78 1.00 -8.48
N LEU A 17 1.68 0.51 -9.06
CA LEU A 17 1.51 -0.91 -9.37
C LEU A 17 2.49 -1.36 -10.46
N LEU A 18 2.77 -0.48 -11.43
CA LEU A 18 3.76 -0.71 -12.50
C LEU A 18 5.22 -0.53 -12.06
N HIS A 19 5.48 -0.11 -10.82
CA HIS A 19 6.82 0.16 -10.26
C HIS A 19 7.65 1.23 -10.98
N LEU A 20 7.01 2.16 -11.70
CA LEU A 20 7.72 3.23 -12.40
C LEU A 20 8.47 4.17 -11.43
N PRO A 21 9.59 4.81 -11.84
CA PRO A 21 10.35 5.70 -10.97
C PRO A 21 9.49 6.79 -10.31
N TYR A 22 9.85 7.16 -9.07
CA TYR A 22 9.20 8.22 -8.28
C TYR A 22 7.70 8.01 -7.96
N HIS A 23 7.11 6.87 -8.29
CA HIS A 23 5.68 6.59 -8.09
C HIS A 23 5.17 6.90 -6.67
N THR A 24 5.96 6.60 -5.65
CA THR A 24 5.58 6.82 -4.23
C THR A 24 5.59 8.30 -3.89
N ILE A 25 6.56 9.05 -4.42
CA ILE A 25 6.68 10.49 -4.19
C ILE A 25 5.50 11.21 -4.84
N VAL A 26 5.14 10.85 -6.07
CA VAL A 26 3.96 11.40 -6.77
C VAL A 26 2.68 11.14 -5.96
N LEU A 27 2.48 9.91 -5.48
CA LEU A 27 1.34 9.57 -4.62
C LEU A 27 1.28 10.44 -3.36
N LEU A 28 2.41 10.61 -2.67
CA LEU A 28 2.48 11.43 -1.45
C LEU A 28 2.21 12.90 -1.73
N VAL A 29 2.71 13.45 -2.84
CA VAL A 29 2.44 14.83 -3.23
C VAL A 29 0.95 15.03 -3.52
N VAL A 30 0.32 14.12 -4.28
CA VAL A 30 -1.12 14.19 -4.58
C VAL A 30 -1.95 14.14 -3.29
N ILE A 31 -1.66 13.19 -2.40
CA ILE A 31 -2.36 13.07 -1.11
C ILE A 31 -2.11 14.32 -0.24
N GLY A 32 -0.89 14.83 -0.19
CA GLY A 32 -0.51 16.00 0.61
C GLY A 32 -1.21 17.27 0.15
N VAL A 33 -1.25 17.54 -1.16
CA VAL A 33 -1.98 18.68 -1.73
C VAL A 33 -3.48 18.53 -1.49
N TRP A 34 -4.02 17.32 -1.64
CA TRP A 34 -5.43 17.05 -1.36
C TRP A 34 -5.78 17.31 0.12
N ALA A 35 -4.98 16.79 1.06
CA ALA A 35 -5.16 17.02 2.49
C ALA A 35 -5.06 18.52 2.82
N ALA A 36 -4.06 19.22 2.30
CA ALA A 36 -3.87 20.66 2.53
C ALA A 36 -5.05 21.49 2.03
N THR A 37 -5.57 21.21 0.83
CA THR A 37 -6.75 21.91 0.29
C THR A 37 -8.02 21.62 1.08
N ALA A 38 -8.19 20.39 1.56
CA ALA A 38 -9.29 20.03 2.45
C ALA A 38 -9.21 20.76 3.79
N ILE A 39 -8.04 20.76 4.45
CA ILE A 39 -7.81 21.46 5.72
C ILE A 39 -8.04 22.97 5.55
N TRP A 40 -7.49 23.57 4.49
CA TRP A 40 -7.72 24.98 4.18
C TRP A 40 -9.20 25.31 4.00
N GLY A 41 -9.94 24.43 3.31
CA GLY A 41 -11.39 24.56 3.15
C GLY A 41 -12.16 24.47 4.48
N ILE A 42 -11.74 23.57 5.39
CA ILE A 42 -12.33 23.45 6.73
C ILE A 42 -12.09 24.75 7.53
N ILE A 43 -10.88 25.32 7.47
CA ILE A 43 -10.54 26.56 8.19
C ILE A 43 -11.33 27.76 7.65
N ARG A 44 -11.44 27.90 6.32
CA ARG A 44 -12.07 29.05 5.68
C ARG A 44 -13.59 28.99 5.65
N ALA A 45 -14.16 27.80 5.54
CA ALA A 45 -15.58 27.59 5.36
C ALA A 45 -16.04 26.29 6.07
N PRO A 46 -15.97 26.25 7.42
CA PRO A 46 -16.24 25.04 8.20
C PRO A 46 -17.68 24.52 8.02
N GLU A 47 -18.60 25.40 7.65
CA GLU A 47 -20.00 25.07 7.37
C GLU A 47 -20.20 24.41 6.00
N THR A 48 -19.17 24.27 5.19
CA THR A 48 -19.27 23.55 3.92
C THR A 48 -18.95 22.06 4.12
N PRO A 49 -19.81 21.12 3.66
CA PRO A 49 -19.56 19.68 3.84
C PRO A 49 -18.42 19.15 2.97
N GLY A 50 -18.10 19.84 1.87
CA GLY A 50 -17.12 19.41 0.87
C GLY A 50 -15.71 19.19 1.44
N PRO A 51 -15.11 20.17 2.14
CA PRO A 51 -13.79 20.04 2.75
C PRO A 51 -13.67 18.88 3.76
N TRP A 52 -14.67 18.67 4.61
CA TRP A 52 -14.71 17.53 5.54
C TRP A 52 -14.68 16.19 4.82
N TYR A 53 -15.47 16.06 3.75
CA TYR A 53 -15.45 14.88 2.90
C TYR A 53 -14.10 14.67 2.20
N GLY A 54 -13.51 15.75 1.69
CA GLY A 54 -12.18 15.72 1.08
C GLY A 54 -11.10 15.24 2.06
N ALA A 55 -11.15 15.69 3.32
CA ALA A 55 -10.22 15.28 4.36
C ALA A 55 -10.35 13.79 4.69
N SER A 56 -11.58 13.27 4.76
CA SER A 56 -11.85 11.84 4.96
C SER A 56 -11.31 10.99 3.79
N LEU A 57 -11.56 11.38 2.55
CA LEU A 57 -11.01 10.64 1.41
C LEU A 57 -9.47 10.69 1.34
N ALA A 58 -8.87 11.84 1.67
CA ALA A 58 -7.42 11.97 1.72
C ALA A 58 -6.80 11.07 2.81
N SER A 59 -7.41 10.98 4.00
CA SER A 59 -6.92 10.10 5.07
C SER A 59 -7.06 8.62 4.73
N TRP A 60 -8.16 8.19 4.10
CA TRP A 60 -8.29 6.84 3.57
C TRP A 60 -7.26 6.52 2.48
N SER A 61 -6.97 7.48 1.61
CA SER A 61 -5.95 7.31 0.56
C SER A 61 -4.54 7.17 1.15
N LEU A 62 -4.23 7.92 2.21
CA LEU A 62 -2.98 7.78 2.96
C LEU A 62 -2.89 6.41 3.67
N ALA A 63 -3.99 5.95 4.27
CA ALA A 63 -4.06 4.63 4.88
C ALA A 63 -3.83 3.52 3.85
N LEU A 64 -4.48 3.59 2.68
CA LEU A 64 -4.25 2.65 1.59
C LEU A 64 -2.78 2.62 1.16
N LEU A 65 -2.15 3.78 0.98
CA LEU A 65 -0.73 3.85 0.63
C LEU A 65 0.16 3.18 1.68
N ALA A 66 -0.11 3.42 2.96
CA ALA A 66 0.64 2.82 4.07
C ALA A 66 0.48 1.30 4.10
N ILE A 67 -0.72 0.79 3.82
CA ILE A 67 -0.99 -0.65 3.70
C ILE A 67 -0.22 -1.23 2.51
N MET A 68 -0.30 -0.60 1.33
CA MET A 68 0.41 -1.07 0.13
C MET A 68 1.93 -1.10 0.31
N LYS A 69 2.47 -0.16 1.07
CA LYS A 69 3.90 -0.07 1.40
C LYS A 69 4.32 -0.87 2.63
N LEU A 70 3.37 -1.55 3.29
CA LEU A 70 3.60 -2.30 4.52
C LEU A 70 4.31 -1.47 5.60
N TRP A 71 3.91 -0.22 5.75
CA TRP A 71 4.45 0.64 6.81
C TRP A 71 4.00 0.14 8.19
N ALA A 72 4.91 0.17 9.17
CA ALA A 72 4.65 -0.27 10.54
C ALA A 72 3.49 0.49 11.21
N PHE A 73 3.24 1.73 10.77
CA PHE A 73 2.17 2.60 11.27
C PHE A 73 0.90 2.58 10.41
N SER A 74 0.74 1.60 9.51
CA SER A 74 -0.46 1.46 8.67
C SER A 74 -1.75 1.34 9.49
N THR A 75 -1.73 0.59 10.60
CA THR A 75 -2.85 0.49 11.55
C THR A 75 -3.21 1.85 12.16
N THR A 76 -2.22 2.65 12.55
CA THR A 76 -2.43 3.99 13.11
C THR A 76 -3.10 4.92 12.10
N LEU A 77 -2.67 4.88 10.84
CA LEU A 77 -3.26 5.67 9.77
C LEU A 77 -4.69 5.22 9.44
N LEU A 78 -4.97 3.92 9.49
CA LEU A 78 -6.33 3.39 9.33
C LEU A 78 -7.26 3.91 10.44
N LEU A 79 -6.81 3.89 11.70
CA LEU A 79 -7.56 4.45 12.82
C LEU A 79 -7.81 5.96 12.65
N THR A 80 -6.80 6.69 12.19
CA THR A 80 -6.95 8.12 11.87
C THR A 80 -7.98 8.34 10.77
N ALA A 81 -7.99 7.50 9.73
CA ALA A 81 -8.98 7.58 8.66
C ALA A 81 -10.41 7.34 9.18
N PHE A 82 -10.60 6.39 10.09
CA PHE A 82 -11.89 6.19 10.76
C PHE A 82 -12.32 7.40 11.59
N VAL A 83 -11.44 7.95 12.43
CA VAL A 83 -11.73 9.13 13.26
C VAL A 83 -12.12 10.33 12.40
N VAL A 84 -11.32 10.63 11.36
CA VAL A 84 -11.61 11.74 10.44
C VAL A 84 -12.93 11.52 9.70
N SER A 85 -13.25 10.28 9.32
CA SER A 85 -14.52 9.94 8.65
C SER A 85 -15.72 10.07 9.58
N GLY A 86 -15.57 9.69 10.85
CA GLY A 86 -16.61 9.89 11.88
C GLY A 86 -16.89 11.37 12.12
N ILE A 87 -15.83 12.17 12.28
CA ILE A 87 -15.93 13.63 12.42
C ILE A 87 -16.59 14.24 11.18
N ALA A 88 -16.10 13.88 9.98
CA ALA A 88 -16.66 14.37 8.73
C ALA A 88 -18.15 14.01 8.59
N SER A 89 -18.53 12.77 8.91
CA SER A 89 -19.93 12.32 8.87
C SER A 89 -20.81 13.10 9.84
N TYR A 90 -20.35 13.33 11.08
CA TYR A 90 -21.06 14.12 12.08
C TYR A 90 -21.32 15.56 11.59
N TYR A 91 -20.29 16.25 11.10
CA TYR A 91 -20.41 17.62 10.61
C TYR A 91 -21.31 17.71 9.37
N VAL A 92 -21.17 16.77 8.45
CA VAL A 92 -22.01 16.68 7.25
C VAL A 92 -23.48 16.48 7.62
N LEU A 93 -23.80 15.57 8.54
CA LEU A 93 -25.18 15.33 8.97
C LEU A 93 -25.78 16.54 9.71
N ARG A 94 -24.97 17.32 10.43
CA ARG A 94 -25.42 18.51 11.16
C ARG A 94 -25.68 19.71 10.25
N ILE A 95 -24.80 19.99 9.29
CA ILE A 95 -24.84 21.25 8.53
C ILE A 95 -25.79 21.15 7.32
N ARG A 96 -25.63 20.12 6.49
CA ARG A 96 -26.54 19.78 5.40
C ARG A 96 -26.37 18.31 5.02
N PRO A 97 -27.45 17.51 4.98
CA PRO A 97 -27.35 16.11 4.61
C PRO A 97 -26.66 15.97 3.26
N MET A 98 -25.56 15.23 3.25
CA MET A 98 -24.83 14.93 2.01
C MET A 98 -25.79 14.28 1.00
N PRO A 99 -25.60 14.51 -0.31
CA PRO A 99 -26.17 13.59 -1.29
C PRO A 99 -25.72 12.16 -0.95
N ARG A 100 -26.68 11.23 -0.90
CA ARG A 100 -26.46 9.81 -0.55
C ARG A 100 -25.30 9.17 -1.33
N SER A 101 -25.07 9.63 -2.56
CA SER A 101 -23.95 9.19 -3.41
C SER A 101 -22.58 9.45 -2.79
N GLY A 102 -22.37 10.55 -2.06
CA GLY A 102 -21.08 10.85 -1.43
C GLY A 102 -20.74 9.89 -0.29
N LEU A 103 -21.74 9.61 0.56
CA LEU A 103 -21.62 8.62 1.63
C LEU A 103 -21.40 7.21 1.08
N LEU A 104 -22.09 6.85 -0.01
CA LEU A 104 -21.90 5.58 -0.69
C LEU A 104 -20.49 5.44 -1.25
N VAL A 105 -19.95 6.49 -1.90
CA VAL A 105 -18.57 6.47 -2.41
C VAL A 105 -17.57 6.29 -1.27
N LEU A 106 -17.72 7.01 -0.16
CA LEU A 106 -16.83 6.85 1.00
C LEU A 106 -16.95 5.44 1.62
N GLY A 107 -18.17 4.94 1.78
CA GLY A 107 -18.42 3.61 2.34
C GLY A 107 -17.85 2.50 1.46
N VAL A 108 -18.03 2.58 0.14
CA VAL A 108 -17.44 1.64 -0.82
C VAL A 108 -15.91 1.74 -0.79
N TYR A 109 -15.37 2.96 -0.79
CA TYR A 109 -13.91 3.17 -0.78
C TYR A 109 -13.26 2.63 0.50
N ALA A 110 -13.83 2.94 1.66
CA ALA A 110 -13.40 2.39 2.94
C ALA A 110 -13.55 0.86 2.96
N GLY A 111 -14.68 0.32 2.50
CA GLY A 111 -14.94 -1.11 2.43
C GLY A 111 -13.89 -1.86 1.60
N VAL A 112 -13.54 -1.34 0.41
CA VAL A 112 -12.48 -1.91 -0.43
C VAL A 112 -11.13 -1.93 0.29
N ILE A 113 -10.76 -0.83 0.96
CA ILE A 113 -9.49 -0.74 1.70
C ILE A 113 -9.46 -1.73 2.86
N LEU A 114 -10.58 -1.90 3.57
CA LEU A 114 -10.69 -2.86 4.69
C LEU A 114 -10.66 -4.31 4.21
N LEU A 115 -11.34 -4.62 3.11
CA LEU A 115 -11.25 -5.92 2.47
C LEU A 115 -9.83 -6.22 2.03
N PHE A 116 -9.11 -5.23 1.49
CA PHE A 116 -7.71 -5.37 1.15
C PHE A 116 -6.84 -5.59 2.39
N GLN A 117 -7.03 -4.81 3.46
CA GLN A 117 -6.31 -4.94 4.74
C GLN A 117 -6.49 -6.31 5.40
N ALA A 118 -7.67 -6.91 5.26
CA ALA A 118 -7.99 -8.20 5.85
C ALA A 118 -7.23 -9.38 5.20
N ARG A 119 -6.62 -9.16 4.02
CA ARG A 119 -5.82 -10.19 3.34
C ARG A 119 -4.46 -10.38 4.05
N PRO A 120 -3.88 -11.59 3.99
CA PRO A 120 -2.53 -11.83 4.49
C PRO A 120 -1.49 -10.84 3.92
N VAL A 121 -0.40 -10.63 4.66
CA VAL A 121 0.66 -9.69 4.25
C VAL A 121 1.28 -10.15 2.93
N SER A 122 1.51 -11.45 2.76
CA SER A 122 2.07 -12.01 1.54
C SER A 122 1.20 -11.70 0.31
N GLU A 123 -0.12 -11.86 0.42
CA GLU A 123 -1.06 -11.60 -0.67
C GLU A 123 -1.12 -10.13 -1.05
N ARG A 124 -1.18 -9.25 -0.04
CA ARG A 124 -1.15 -7.80 -0.26
C ARG A 124 0.15 -7.40 -0.94
N TYR A 125 1.27 -7.91 -0.46
CA TYR A 125 2.59 -7.64 -1.04
C TYR A 125 2.67 -8.15 -2.48
N TYR A 126 2.22 -9.38 -2.75
CA TYR A 126 2.20 -9.93 -4.11
C TYR A 126 1.39 -9.04 -5.05
N ALA A 127 0.18 -8.64 -4.66
CA ALA A 127 -0.69 -7.80 -5.47
C ALA A 127 -0.09 -6.41 -5.76
N THR A 128 0.62 -5.81 -4.79
CA THR A 128 1.11 -4.43 -4.91
C THR A 128 2.55 -4.29 -5.35
N ALA A 129 3.35 -5.36 -5.22
CA ALA A 129 4.79 -5.37 -5.47
C ALA A 129 5.18 -6.24 -6.68
N LEU A 130 4.47 -7.34 -6.94
CA LEU A 130 4.88 -8.34 -7.93
C LEU A 130 3.91 -8.48 -9.11
N MET A 131 2.60 -8.54 -8.85
CA MET A 131 1.60 -8.96 -9.84
C MET A 131 1.63 -8.14 -11.14
N LEU A 132 1.84 -6.82 -11.02
CA LEU A 132 1.83 -5.87 -12.14
C LEU A 132 3.19 -5.17 -12.35
N SER A 133 4.24 -5.59 -11.63
CA SER A 133 5.56 -4.97 -11.79
C SER A 133 6.16 -5.31 -13.15
N LEU A 134 6.66 -4.29 -13.85
CA LEU A 134 7.38 -4.47 -15.12
C LEU A 134 8.77 -5.08 -14.91
N GLU A 135 9.35 -4.88 -13.73
CA GLU A 135 10.69 -5.36 -13.35
C GLU A 135 10.63 -6.69 -12.58
N ARG A 136 9.45 -7.31 -12.51
CA ARG A 136 9.20 -8.50 -11.69
C ARG A 136 10.22 -9.62 -11.93
N ASP A 137 10.58 -9.86 -13.19
CA ASP A 137 11.42 -11.00 -13.55
C ASP A 137 12.93 -10.69 -13.45
N SER A 138 13.30 -9.46 -13.08
CA SER A 138 14.68 -8.99 -12.87
C SER A 138 14.94 -8.40 -11.48
N ASP A 139 13.94 -8.38 -10.59
CA ASP A 139 14.04 -7.85 -9.23
C ASP A 139 14.11 -8.98 -8.18
N PRO A 140 15.32 -9.44 -7.81
CA PRO A 140 15.48 -10.49 -6.80
C PRO A 140 15.06 -10.05 -5.39
N TRP A 141 15.18 -8.76 -5.06
CA TRP A 141 14.87 -8.24 -3.72
C TRP A 141 13.38 -8.34 -3.41
N THR A 142 12.53 -7.98 -4.38
CA THR A 142 11.08 -8.08 -4.21
C THR A 142 10.64 -9.55 -4.09
N TRP A 143 11.24 -10.47 -4.86
CA TRP A 143 10.93 -11.90 -4.72
C TRP A 143 11.40 -12.50 -3.39
N ASP A 144 12.60 -12.15 -2.91
CA ASP A 144 13.10 -12.64 -1.62
C ASP A 144 12.25 -12.11 -0.46
N LYS A 145 11.85 -10.83 -0.51
CA LYS A 145 10.93 -10.26 0.49
C LYS A 145 9.56 -10.92 0.46
N TYR A 146 9.06 -11.32 -0.72
CA TYR A 146 7.83 -12.10 -0.82
C TYR A 146 7.97 -13.50 -0.22
N SER A 147 9.10 -14.19 -0.50
CA SER A 147 9.45 -15.46 0.12
C SER A 147 9.46 -15.36 1.66
N TYR A 148 10.04 -14.30 2.21
CA TYR A 148 10.03 -14.02 3.64
C TYR A 148 8.59 -13.92 4.21
N PHE A 149 7.69 -13.18 3.55
CA PHE A 149 6.30 -13.07 4.01
C PHE A 149 5.55 -14.41 3.94
N LEU A 150 5.72 -15.17 2.85
CA LEU A 150 5.12 -16.50 2.71
C LEU A 150 5.60 -17.44 3.80
N LYS A 151 6.90 -17.43 4.08
CA LYS A 151 7.49 -18.25 5.14
C LYS A 151 6.91 -17.89 6.51
N HIS A 152 6.79 -16.60 6.83
CA HIS A 152 6.19 -16.14 8.10
C HIS A 152 4.70 -16.46 8.25
N GLU A 153 4.03 -16.75 7.14
CA GLU A 153 2.66 -17.26 7.10
C GLU A 153 2.61 -18.79 6.99
N GLU A 154 3.72 -19.48 7.26
CA GLU A 154 3.87 -20.95 7.24
C GLU A 154 3.61 -21.60 5.86
N ARG A 155 3.64 -20.81 4.78
CA ARG A 155 3.47 -21.29 3.39
C ARG A 155 4.81 -21.70 2.79
N ILE A 156 5.40 -22.75 3.36
CA ILE A 156 6.80 -23.15 3.11
C ILE A 156 7.09 -23.48 1.64
N GLU A 157 6.23 -24.26 1.00
CA GLU A 157 6.44 -24.64 -0.42
C GLU A 157 6.41 -23.42 -1.34
N GLU A 158 5.48 -22.50 -1.10
CA GLU A 158 5.36 -21.26 -1.87
C GLU A 158 6.55 -20.33 -1.61
N ALA A 159 7.03 -20.27 -0.36
CA ALA A 159 8.23 -19.52 -0.03
C ALA A 159 9.45 -20.05 -0.78
N LEU A 160 9.62 -21.39 -0.86
CA LEU A 160 10.68 -22.00 -1.66
C LEU A 160 10.55 -21.66 -3.15
N GLN A 161 9.34 -21.70 -3.70
CA GLN A 161 9.09 -21.31 -5.09
C GLN A 161 9.38 -19.83 -5.34
N ALA A 162 9.05 -18.95 -4.39
CA ALA A 162 9.35 -17.53 -4.45
C ALA A 162 10.87 -17.26 -4.37
N ASN A 163 11.59 -17.98 -3.51
CA ASN A 163 13.06 -17.93 -3.45
C ASN A 163 13.70 -18.44 -4.75
N ASP A 164 13.18 -19.52 -5.35
CA ASP A 164 13.62 -20.00 -6.67
C ASP A 164 13.35 -18.97 -7.79
N ARG A 165 12.34 -18.12 -7.65
CA ARG A 165 12.12 -16.98 -8.55
C ARG A 165 13.09 -15.84 -8.26
N ALA A 166 13.41 -15.57 -6.99
CA ALA A 166 14.43 -14.59 -6.62
C ALA A 166 15.80 -14.94 -7.22
N MET A 167 16.22 -16.22 -7.13
CA MET A 167 17.47 -16.68 -7.71
C MET A 167 17.50 -16.52 -9.24
N ARG A 168 16.40 -16.82 -9.92
CA ARG A 168 16.28 -16.60 -11.38
C ARG A 168 16.30 -15.12 -11.75
N ALA A 169 15.63 -14.28 -10.97
CA ALA A 169 15.63 -12.83 -11.17
C ALA A 169 17.03 -12.23 -10.95
N ALA A 170 17.79 -12.73 -9.97
CA ALA A 170 19.17 -12.33 -9.74
C ALA A 170 20.07 -12.66 -10.94
N GLN A 171 19.92 -13.85 -11.52
CA GLN A 171 20.65 -14.22 -12.74
C GLN A 171 20.25 -13.37 -13.95
N ALA A 172 18.95 -13.15 -14.15
CA ALA A 172 18.46 -12.37 -15.28
C ALA A 172 18.80 -10.88 -15.18
N GLY A 173 18.82 -10.33 -13.96
CA GLY A 173 19.12 -8.93 -13.67
C GLY A 173 20.61 -8.62 -13.46
N GLY A 174 21.51 -9.60 -13.57
CA GLY A 174 22.95 -9.40 -13.35
C GLY A 174 23.33 -9.11 -11.88
N ALA A 175 22.54 -9.62 -10.94
CA ALA A 175 22.76 -9.50 -9.51
C ALA A 175 23.32 -10.80 -8.92
N GLU A 176 24.30 -11.46 -9.57
CA GLU A 176 24.80 -12.75 -9.09
C GLU A 176 25.44 -12.68 -7.69
N HIS A 177 25.87 -11.48 -7.26
CA HIS A 177 26.43 -11.26 -5.93
C HIS A 177 25.48 -11.64 -4.78
N VAL A 178 24.16 -11.60 -4.98
CA VAL A 178 23.18 -12.02 -3.96
C VAL A 178 22.86 -13.52 -3.97
N MET A 179 23.36 -14.30 -4.93
CA MET A 179 23.00 -15.71 -5.11
C MET A 179 23.39 -16.59 -3.90
N SER A 180 24.53 -16.30 -3.27
CA SER A 180 24.96 -17.04 -2.07
C SER A 180 24.00 -16.82 -0.90
N GLU A 181 23.53 -15.59 -0.72
CA GLU A 181 22.59 -15.23 0.35
C GLU A 181 21.20 -15.82 0.10
N LEU A 182 20.70 -15.75 -1.14
CA LEU A 182 19.46 -16.43 -1.53
C LEU A 182 19.52 -17.95 -1.31
N GLY A 183 20.67 -18.58 -1.58
CA GLY A 183 20.90 -19.99 -1.29
C GLY A 183 20.85 -20.30 0.21
N ALA A 184 21.40 -19.43 1.05
CA ALA A 184 21.30 -19.55 2.50
C ALA A 184 19.84 -19.39 2.98
N HIS A 185 19.10 -18.41 2.46
CA HIS A 185 17.67 -18.23 2.75
C HIS A 185 16.86 -19.48 2.40
N ARG A 186 17.14 -20.12 1.26
CA ARG A 186 16.51 -21.39 0.89
C ARG A 186 16.74 -22.49 1.92
N ALA A 187 17.96 -22.62 2.43
CA ALA A 187 18.29 -23.58 3.47
C ALA A 187 17.52 -23.28 4.77
N ILE A 188 17.44 -22.01 5.16
CA ILE A 188 16.68 -21.55 6.33
C ILE A 188 15.19 -21.90 6.21
N ILE A 189 14.59 -21.67 5.04
CA ILE A 189 13.18 -22.03 4.77
C ILE A 189 12.97 -23.54 4.93
N ARG A 190 13.88 -24.38 4.40
CA ARG A 190 13.78 -25.85 4.53
C ARG A 190 13.93 -26.32 5.96
N LEU A 191 14.86 -25.72 6.72
CA LEU A 191 15.17 -26.09 8.09
C LEU A 191 14.17 -25.53 9.11
N HIS A 192 13.22 -24.70 8.67
CA HIS A 192 12.28 -24.00 9.56
C HIS A 192 12.99 -23.19 10.65
N ASP A 193 14.14 -22.60 10.34
CA ASP A 193 14.93 -21.82 11.31
C ASP A 193 14.46 -20.36 11.34
N TRP A 194 13.46 -20.09 12.20
CA TRP A 194 12.66 -18.86 12.14
C TRP A 194 13.40 -17.53 12.37
N PRO A 195 14.33 -17.43 13.34
CA PRO A 195 14.99 -16.16 13.69
C PRO A 195 16.05 -15.72 12.69
N ALA A 196 16.59 -16.65 11.87
CA ALA A 196 17.74 -16.39 11.02
C ALA A 196 17.40 -15.74 9.66
N TYR A 197 16.13 -15.77 9.23
CA TYR A 197 15.76 -15.20 7.94
C TYR A 197 15.52 -13.69 8.04
N THR A 198 16.46 -12.91 7.52
CA THR A 198 16.26 -11.49 7.17
C THR A 198 16.23 -11.35 5.65
N PRO A 199 15.22 -10.70 5.05
CA PRO A 199 15.19 -10.50 3.61
C PRO A 199 16.37 -9.64 3.15
N LEU A 200 16.78 -9.79 1.89
CA LEU A 200 17.86 -9.01 1.29
C LEU A 200 17.67 -7.50 1.58
N PRO A 201 18.71 -6.78 2.05
CA PRO A 201 18.65 -5.34 2.18
C PRO A 201 18.42 -4.73 0.80
N HIS A 202 17.64 -3.65 0.73
CA HIS A 202 17.23 -3.00 -0.52
C HIS A 202 18.40 -2.89 -1.52
N GLY A 203 18.14 -3.26 -2.78
CA GLY A 203 19.12 -3.15 -3.86
C GLY A 203 19.65 -1.73 -4.05
N PRO A 204 20.84 -1.58 -4.66
CA PRO A 204 21.44 -0.28 -4.96
C PRO A 204 20.53 0.61 -5.83
#